data_AF-T0PJB8-F1
#
_entry.id   AF-T0PJB8-F1
#
_cell.length_a   1.000
_cell.length_b   1.000
_cell.length_c   1.000
_cell.angle_alpha   90.00
_cell.angle_beta   90.00
_cell.angle_gamma   90.00
#
_symmetry.space_group_name_H-M   'P 1'
#
loop_
_entity.id
_entity.type
_entity.pdbx_description
1 polymer ?
#
loop_
_entity_poly.entity_id
_entity_poly.type
_entity_poly.pdbx_seq_one_letter_code
_entity_poly.pdbx_strand_id
1 'polypeptide(L)'
;MQINHAGGAATREVTGIAPVGPSATENPRFKDREIPQELSKEDIKNIIKDFAEAARRTKEAGFDGVEIHSAHGYLLNQFFSPLSNKRTDEYGGDVNSRIRIHLEVIKAVKDAVGEDFPILLRLGAADYIEGGTVVEDSIVAAKAFEKAGIDIIDISGGFLGYVMPNATEQGYFYPLTEAIKKEVSIPVILTGGIVDAETD
;
A
#
# COMPACT_ATOMS: atom_id res chain seq x y z
N MET A 1 2.70 -1.32 -14.83
CA MET A 1 2.36 -2.66 -14.28
C MET A 1 2.32 -2.57 -12.76
N GLN A 2 1.32 -3.14 -12.09
CA GLN A 2 1.25 -3.13 -10.63
C GLN A 2 1.93 -4.39 -10.06
N ILE A 3 2.83 -4.22 -9.09
CA ILE A 3 3.47 -5.31 -8.34
C ILE A 3 2.93 -5.34 -6.90
N ASN A 4 2.70 -6.55 -6.37
CA ASN A 4 1.98 -6.73 -5.11
C ASN A 4 2.51 -7.93 -4.31
N HIS A 5 2.26 -7.89 -3.01
CA HIS A 5 2.38 -9.03 -2.12
C HIS A 5 1.11 -9.13 -1.24
N ALA A 6 0.38 -10.24 -1.33
CA ALA A 6 -0.92 -10.35 -0.66
C ALA A 6 -0.84 -10.40 0.87
N GLY A 7 0.30 -10.80 1.43
CA GLY A 7 0.52 -10.89 2.88
C GLY A 7 -0.53 -11.79 3.54
N GLY A 8 -1.17 -11.31 4.60
CA GLY A 8 -2.21 -12.03 5.33
C GLY A 8 -3.47 -12.36 4.52
N ALA A 9 -3.65 -11.76 3.33
CA ALA A 9 -4.76 -12.09 2.44
C ALA A 9 -4.48 -13.30 1.53
N ALA A 10 -3.22 -13.79 1.49
CA ALA A 10 -2.85 -14.99 0.75
C ALA A 10 -3.48 -16.25 1.36
N THR A 11 -3.56 -17.32 0.58
CA THR A 11 -4.00 -18.64 1.07
C THR A 11 -2.96 -19.70 0.71
N ARG A 12 -2.75 -20.67 1.60
CA ARG A 12 -1.88 -21.83 1.35
C ARG A 12 -2.24 -22.59 0.09
N GLU A 13 -3.54 -22.64 -0.24
CA GLU A 13 -4.04 -23.27 -1.46
C GLU A 13 -3.42 -22.64 -2.72
N VAL A 14 -3.21 -21.33 -2.72
CA VAL A 14 -2.65 -20.60 -3.86
C VAL A 14 -1.12 -20.55 -3.82
N THR A 15 -0.54 -20.29 -2.65
CA THR A 15 0.91 -20.01 -2.53
C THR A 15 1.75 -21.21 -2.09
N GLY A 16 1.13 -22.27 -1.59
CA GLY A 16 1.81 -23.42 -0.99
C GLY A 16 2.44 -23.15 0.38
N ILE A 17 2.37 -21.92 0.90
CA ILE A 17 2.99 -21.50 2.15
C ILE A 17 1.99 -20.76 3.06
N ALA A 18 2.29 -20.70 4.36
CA ALA A 18 1.47 -19.95 5.31
C ALA A 18 1.38 -18.47 4.89
N PRO A 19 0.22 -17.81 5.08
CA PRO A 19 0.15 -16.37 4.93
C PRO A 19 1.07 -15.69 5.94
N VAL A 20 1.60 -14.53 5.57
CA VAL A 20 2.56 -13.75 6.38
C VAL A 20 2.10 -12.31 6.50
N GLY A 21 2.42 -11.63 7.59
CA GLY A 21 2.01 -10.25 7.83
C GLY A 21 2.92 -9.54 8.83
N PRO A 22 2.66 -8.25 9.11
CA PRO A 22 3.44 -7.51 10.11
C PRO A 22 3.29 -8.07 11.52
N SER A 23 2.13 -8.68 11.82
CA SER A 23 1.82 -9.33 13.10
C SER A 23 0.87 -10.50 12.89
N ALA A 24 0.79 -11.39 13.89
CA ALA A 24 -0.16 -12.51 13.92
C ALA A 24 -1.57 -12.06 14.32
N THR A 25 -2.19 -11.24 13.46
CA THR A 25 -3.52 -10.66 13.67
C THR A 25 -4.47 -11.05 12.55
N GLU A 26 -5.73 -11.30 12.90
CA GLU A 26 -6.78 -11.55 11.91
C GLU A 26 -7.16 -10.25 11.19
N ASN A 27 -7.38 -10.31 9.87
CA ASN A 27 -8.02 -9.22 9.16
C ASN A 27 -9.54 -9.38 9.28
N PRO A 28 -10.27 -8.43 9.91
CA PRO A 28 -11.70 -8.56 10.16
C PRO A 28 -12.55 -8.63 8.86
N ARG A 29 -11.97 -8.24 7.71
CA ARG A 29 -12.60 -8.42 6.40
C ARG A 29 -12.74 -9.89 6.02
N PHE A 30 -11.80 -10.74 6.43
CA PHE A 30 -11.73 -12.13 6.02
C PHE A 30 -12.04 -13.04 7.23
N LYS A 31 -13.29 -13.51 7.32
CA LYS A 31 -13.68 -14.50 8.31
C LYS A 31 -13.06 -15.86 7.99
N ASP A 32 -12.76 -16.62 9.04
CA ASP A 32 -12.36 -18.03 8.97
C ASP A 32 -11.10 -18.28 8.11
N ARG A 33 -10.18 -17.30 8.07
CA ARG A 33 -8.90 -17.45 7.39
C ARG A 33 -7.78 -17.80 8.35
N GLU A 34 -6.76 -18.48 7.81
CA GLU A 34 -5.53 -18.75 8.55
C GLU A 34 -4.89 -17.42 8.99
N ILE A 35 -4.59 -17.33 10.29
CA ILE A 35 -3.92 -16.17 10.87
C ILE A 35 -2.50 -16.09 10.28
N PRO A 36 -2.07 -14.92 9.76
CA PRO A 36 -0.74 -14.78 9.19
C PRO A 36 0.35 -15.00 10.24
N GLN A 37 1.49 -15.52 9.79
CA GLN A 37 2.70 -15.55 10.60
C GLN A 37 3.35 -14.16 10.60
N GLU A 38 3.80 -13.72 11.77
CA GLU A 38 4.55 -12.46 11.89
C GLU A 38 5.89 -12.59 11.15
N LEU A 39 6.16 -11.65 10.25
CA LEU A 39 7.42 -11.59 9.50
C LEU A 39 8.61 -11.30 10.42
N SER A 40 9.70 -12.03 10.23
CA SER A 40 10.99 -11.66 10.80
C SER A 40 11.62 -10.50 10.02
N LYS A 41 12.63 -9.86 10.60
CA LYS A 41 13.40 -8.82 9.89
C LYS A 41 14.09 -9.35 8.63
N GLU A 42 14.47 -10.63 8.62
CA GLU A 42 15.08 -11.24 7.44
C GLU A 42 14.05 -11.48 6.34
N ASP A 43 12.83 -11.89 6.70
CA ASP A 43 11.74 -12.02 5.74
C ASP A 43 11.37 -10.66 5.11
N ILE A 44 11.34 -9.60 5.92
CA ILE A 44 11.11 -8.23 5.43
C ILE A 44 12.16 -7.84 4.39
N LYS A 45 13.46 -8.09 4.66
CA LYS A 45 14.54 -7.81 3.69
C LYS A 45 14.39 -8.61 2.40
N ASN A 46 14.01 -9.88 2.49
CA ASN A 46 13.79 -10.73 1.32
C ASN A 46 12.61 -10.20 0.47
N ILE A 47 11.52 -9.79 1.11
CA ILE A 47 10.37 -9.20 0.42
C ILE A 47 10.77 -7.88 -0.28
N ILE A 48 11.55 -7.02 0.37
CA ILE A 48 12.06 -5.78 -0.24
C ILE A 48 12.86 -6.10 -1.51
N LYS A 49 13.73 -7.12 -1.46
CA LYS A 49 14.49 -7.59 -2.62
C LYS A 49 13.56 -8.13 -3.71
N ASP A 50 12.52 -8.86 -3.35
CA ASP A 50 11.57 -9.42 -4.31
C ASP A 50 10.78 -8.32 -5.04
N PHE A 51 10.40 -7.23 -4.36
CA PHE A 51 9.81 -6.05 -5.01
C PHE A 51 10.77 -5.42 -6.03
N ALA A 52 12.05 -5.26 -5.67
CA ALA A 52 13.07 -4.73 -6.57
C ALA A 52 13.26 -5.61 -7.81
N GLU A 53 13.34 -6.94 -7.62
CA GLU A 53 13.44 -7.88 -8.74
C GLU A 53 12.17 -7.93 -9.60
N ALA A 54 10.98 -7.77 -9.00
CA ALA A 54 9.73 -7.66 -9.74
C ALA A 54 9.68 -6.38 -10.59
N ALA A 55 10.17 -5.25 -10.07
CA ALA A 55 10.27 -4.00 -10.81
C ALA A 55 11.30 -4.08 -11.94
N ARG A 56 12.47 -4.70 -11.71
CA ARG A 56 13.45 -4.95 -12.77
C ARG A 56 12.84 -5.77 -13.91
N ARG A 57 12.16 -6.88 -13.60
CA ARG A 57 11.46 -7.71 -14.59
C ARG A 57 10.34 -6.93 -15.31
N THR A 58 9.65 -6.05 -14.60
CA THR A 58 8.63 -5.16 -15.19
C THR A 58 9.25 -4.26 -16.25
N LYS A 59 10.38 -3.62 -15.95
CA LYS A 59 11.10 -2.78 -16.92
C LYS A 59 11.62 -3.61 -18.11
N GLU A 60 12.23 -4.76 -17.86
CA GLU A 60 12.74 -5.66 -18.91
C GLU A 60 11.65 -6.19 -19.83
N ALA A 61 10.43 -6.36 -19.32
CA ALA A 61 9.27 -6.75 -20.12
C ALA A 61 8.71 -5.61 -21.00
N GLY A 62 9.27 -4.40 -20.90
CA GLY A 62 8.89 -3.26 -21.75
C GLY A 62 7.70 -2.45 -21.24
N PHE A 63 7.32 -2.58 -19.97
CA PHE A 63 6.36 -1.65 -19.36
C PHE A 63 6.99 -0.28 -19.15
N ASP A 64 6.22 0.80 -19.27
CA ASP A 64 6.70 2.18 -19.11
C ASP A 64 6.86 2.63 -17.64
N GLY A 65 6.41 1.81 -16.69
CA GLY A 65 6.45 2.14 -15.27
C GLY A 65 5.91 1.02 -14.39
N VAL A 66 6.17 1.15 -13.09
CA VAL A 66 5.74 0.20 -12.05
C VAL A 66 4.89 0.89 -11.00
N GLU A 67 3.84 0.24 -10.54
CA GLU A 67 3.04 0.69 -9.40
C GLU A 67 3.22 -0.28 -8.23
N ILE A 68 3.65 0.24 -7.08
CA ILE A 68 3.79 -0.52 -5.84
C ILE A 68 2.43 -0.54 -5.13
N HIS A 69 1.89 -1.74 -4.91
CA HIS A 69 0.58 -1.87 -4.26
C HIS A 69 0.69 -1.78 -2.72
N SER A 70 0.09 -0.74 -2.14
CA SER A 70 -0.01 -0.49 -0.70
C SER A 70 -1.44 -0.11 -0.29
N ALA A 71 -2.42 -0.91 -0.72
CA ALA A 71 -3.83 -0.69 -0.42
C ALA A 71 -4.56 -2.01 -0.17
N HIS A 72 -5.86 -1.93 0.16
CA HIS A 72 -6.80 -3.05 0.16
C HIS A 72 -6.55 -4.18 1.17
N GLY A 73 -5.76 -3.92 2.21
CA GLY A 73 -5.38 -4.93 3.19
C GLY A 73 -4.38 -5.95 2.68
N TYR A 74 -3.60 -5.64 1.64
CA TYR A 74 -2.41 -6.41 1.24
C TYR A 74 -1.17 -5.98 2.04
N LEU A 75 -0.02 -6.64 1.83
CA LEU A 75 1.09 -6.63 2.77
C LEU A 75 1.54 -5.21 3.18
N LEU A 76 1.82 -4.33 2.22
CA LEU A 76 2.29 -2.97 2.55
C LEU A 76 1.20 -2.16 3.24
N ASN A 77 -0.08 -2.38 2.92
CA ASN A 77 -1.18 -1.76 3.66
C ASN A 77 -1.40 -2.40 5.03
N GLN A 78 -1.06 -3.68 5.22
CA GLN A 78 -1.06 -4.34 6.53
C GLN A 78 0.00 -3.70 7.43
N PHE A 79 1.21 -3.43 6.93
CA PHE A 79 2.23 -2.68 7.67
C PHE A 79 1.76 -1.25 7.97
N PHE A 80 1.12 -0.60 7.00
CA PHE A 80 0.63 0.75 7.20
C PHE A 80 -0.53 0.83 8.20
N SER A 81 -1.48 -0.12 8.23
CA SER A 81 -2.63 -0.04 9.12
C SER A 81 -2.26 -0.41 10.56
N PRO A 82 -2.61 0.43 11.56
CA PRO A 82 -2.45 0.10 12.96
C PRO A 82 -3.37 -1.05 13.41
N LEU A 83 -4.37 -1.44 12.61
CA LEU A 83 -5.26 -2.56 12.91
C LEU A 83 -4.52 -3.90 12.79
N SER A 84 -3.67 -4.05 11.78
CA SER A 84 -2.88 -5.26 11.55
C SER A 84 -1.47 -5.19 12.13
N ASN A 85 -0.82 -4.02 12.10
CA ASN A 85 0.56 -3.89 12.54
C ASN A 85 0.62 -3.60 14.04
N LYS A 86 0.93 -4.63 14.83
CA LYS A 86 1.10 -4.57 16.29
C LYS A 86 2.56 -4.72 16.71
N ARG A 87 3.50 -4.54 15.77
CA ARG A 87 4.93 -4.67 16.04
C ARG A 87 5.39 -3.60 17.02
N THR A 88 6.38 -3.97 17.82
CA THR A 88 7.05 -3.08 18.79
C THR A 88 8.48 -2.76 18.39
N ASP A 89 8.91 -3.23 17.21
CA ASP A 89 10.21 -2.92 16.61
C ASP A 89 10.13 -1.71 15.65
N GLU A 90 11.19 -1.45 14.89
CA GLU A 90 11.31 -0.30 14.00
C GLU A 90 10.30 -0.25 12.84
N TYR A 91 9.51 -1.32 12.65
CA TYR A 91 8.49 -1.43 11.62
C TYR A 91 7.06 -1.25 12.16
N GLY A 92 6.87 -0.91 13.44
CA GLY A 92 5.56 -0.71 14.07
C GLY A 92 5.48 0.52 14.98
N GLY A 93 4.26 0.82 15.45
CA GLY A 93 3.99 1.99 16.28
C GLY A 93 3.52 3.20 15.48
N ASP A 94 4.27 4.30 15.54
CA ASP A 94 3.89 5.54 14.85
C ASP A 94 3.91 5.38 13.31
N VAL A 95 3.35 6.38 12.61
CA VAL A 95 3.25 6.37 11.15
C VAL A 95 4.61 6.19 10.49
N ASN A 96 5.67 6.84 11.00
CA ASN A 96 7.00 6.79 10.38
C ASN A 96 7.60 5.38 10.47
N SER A 97 7.41 4.70 11.59
CA SER A 97 7.81 3.30 11.74
C SER A 97 6.96 2.36 10.87
N ARG A 98 5.63 2.58 10.82
CA ARG A 98 4.71 1.77 9.99
C ARG A 98 5.00 1.87 8.50
N ILE A 99 5.49 3.02 8.01
CA ILE A 99 5.85 3.21 6.60
C ILE A 99 7.32 2.91 6.29
N ARG A 100 8.12 2.48 7.27
CA ARG A 100 9.56 2.20 7.07
C ARG A 100 9.79 1.20 5.94
N ILE A 101 9.03 0.11 5.92
CA ILE A 101 9.12 -0.91 4.86
C ILE A 101 8.82 -0.31 3.48
N HIS A 102 7.85 0.62 3.37
CA HIS A 102 7.53 1.28 2.11
C HIS A 102 8.72 2.10 1.61
N LEU A 103 9.38 2.85 2.49
CA LEU A 103 10.56 3.64 2.13
C LEU A 103 11.72 2.74 1.66
N GLU A 104 11.90 1.60 2.32
CA GLU A 104 12.90 0.60 1.93
C GLU A 104 12.57 -0.05 0.57
N VAL A 105 11.29 -0.37 0.32
CA VAL A 105 10.80 -0.88 -0.97
C VAL A 105 10.97 0.16 -2.08
N ILE A 106 10.55 1.41 -1.87
CA ILE A 106 10.67 2.50 -2.85
C ILE A 106 12.13 2.67 -3.24
N LYS A 107 13.03 2.73 -2.25
CA LYS A 107 14.46 2.82 -2.50
C LYS A 107 14.98 1.64 -3.32
N ALA A 108 14.67 0.41 -2.92
CA ALA A 108 15.17 -0.79 -3.60
C ALA A 108 14.63 -0.91 -5.04
N VAL A 109 13.36 -0.55 -5.26
CA VAL A 109 12.76 -0.48 -6.60
C VAL A 109 13.48 0.57 -7.44
N LYS A 110 13.67 1.77 -6.90
CA LYS A 110 14.35 2.88 -7.59
C LYS A 110 15.80 2.53 -7.96
N ASP A 111 16.54 1.89 -7.06
CA ASP A 111 17.89 1.38 -7.33
C ASP A 111 17.89 0.33 -8.47
N ALA A 112 16.84 -0.50 -8.58
CA ALA A 112 16.75 -1.58 -9.57
C ALA A 112 16.31 -1.11 -10.96
N VAL A 113 15.49 -0.06 -11.05
CA VAL A 113 14.93 0.43 -12.31
C VAL A 113 15.59 1.72 -12.82
N GLY A 114 16.32 2.45 -11.98
CA GLY A 114 16.94 3.74 -12.29
C GLY A 114 15.98 4.92 -12.21
N GLU A 115 16.55 6.14 -12.22
CA GLU A 115 15.82 7.40 -11.96
C GLU A 115 14.76 7.75 -13.00
N ASP A 116 14.93 7.33 -14.26
CA ASP A 116 14.04 7.71 -15.37
C ASP A 116 12.83 6.77 -15.52
N PHE A 117 12.70 5.74 -14.68
CA PHE A 117 11.61 4.78 -14.77
C PHE A 117 10.50 5.09 -13.76
N PRO A 118 9.31 5.55 -14.20
CA PRO A 118 8.23 5.97 -13.31
C PRO A 118 7.84 4.93 -12.27
N ILE A 119 7.77 5.36 -11.01
CA ILE A 119 7.33 4.58 -9.86
C ILE A 119 6.08 5.23 -9.27
N LEU A 120 4.97 4.50 -9.32
CA LEU A 120 3.72 4.87 -8.69
C LEU A 120 3.55 4.12 -7.38
N LEU A 121 2.77 4.68 -6.46
CA LEU A 121 2.35 3.96 -5.25
C LEU A 121 0.84 4.05 -5.08
N ARG A 122 0.18 2.89 -5.06
CA ARG A 122 -1.25 2.81 -4.75
C ARG A 122 -1.45 2.75 -3.24
N LEU A 123 -1.98 3.82 -2.66
CA LEU A 123 -2.15 4.00 -1.23
C LEU A 123 -3.59 3.75 -0.79
N GLY A 124 -3.77 2.83 0.15
CA GLY A 124 -5.01 2.66 0.90
C GLY A 124 -5.10 3.74 1.97
N ALA A 125 -5.80 4.84 1.67
CA ALA A 125 -5.63 6.10 2.38
C ALA A 125 -6.49 6.25 3.66
N ALA A 126 -7.46 5.36 3.88
CA ALA A 126 -8.21 5.27 5.13
C ALA A 126 -8.85 3.89 5.33
N ASP A 127 -8.99 3.47 6.59
CA ASP A 127 -9.56 2.16 6.95
C ASP A 127 -11.07 2.22 7.28
N TYR A 128 -11.60 3.42 7.54
CA TYR A 128 -13.02 3.69 7.85
C TYR A 128 -13.60 2.96 9.08
N ILE A 129 -12.74 2.50 9.98
CA ILE A 129 -13.15 1.94 11.28
C ILE A 129 -12.29 2.49 12.41
N GLU A 130 -12.84 2.41 13.62
CA GLU A 130 -12.17 2.88 14.83
C GLU A 130 -10.79 2.23 15.01
N GLY A 131 -9.80 3.06 15.34
CA GLY A 131 -8.42 2.62 15.54
C GLY A 131 -7.68 2.24 14.26
N GLY A 132 -8.23 2.51 13.07
CA GLY A 132 -7.58 2.34 11.78
C GLY A 132 -6.85 3.58 11.26
N THR A 133 -6.23 3.43 10.10
CA THR A 133 -5.59 4.53 9.38
C THR A 133 -6.61 5.62 9.04
N VAL A 134 -6.23 6.87 9.31
CA VAL A 134 -6.98 8.09 8.97
C VAL A 134 -6.25 8.90 7.91
N VAL A 135 -6.89 9.94 7.36
CA VAL A 135 -6.32 10.74 6.26
C VAL A 135 -5.04 11.47 6.68
N GLU A 136 -4.91 11.88 7.94
CA GLU A 136 -3.73 12.55 8.48
C GLU A 136 -2.49 11.64 8.43
N ASP A 137 -2.64 10.35 8.74
CA ASP A 137 -1.57 9.35 8.59
C ASP A 137 -1.14 9.25 7.13
N SER A 138 -2.11 9.26 6.21
CA SER A 138 -1.87 9.16 4.77
C SER A 138 -1.21 10.40 4.19
N ILE A 139 -1.47 11.60 4.72
CA ILE A 139 -0.75 12.83 4.36
C ILE A 139 0.72 12.72 4.76
N VAL A 140 1.00 12.25 5.98
CA VAL A 140 2.39 12.03 6.45
C VAL A 140 3.10 11.02 5.55
N ALA A 141 2.43 9.90 5.25
CA ALA A 141 2.96 8.87 4.37
C ALA A 141 3.23 9.40 2.94
N ALA A 142 2.27 10.11 2.35
CA ALA A 142 2.38 10.66 1.00
C ALA A 142 3.58 11.61 0.84
N LYS A 143 3.80 12.53 1.78
CA LYS A 143 4.99 13.41 1.79
C LYS A 143 6.30 12.62 1.89
N ALA A 144 6.33 11.58 2.71
CA ALA A 144 7.50 10.73 2.86
C ALA A 144 7.79 9.93 1.58
N PHE A 145 6.75 9.43 0.90
CA PHE A 145 6.86 8.69 -0.36
C PHE A 145 7.31 9.58 -1.52
N GLU A 146 6.77 10.79 -1.64
CA GLU A 146 7.24 11.79 -2.61
C GLU A 146 8.73 12.06 -2.40
N LYS A 147 9.15 12.33 -1.16
CA LYS A 147 10.57 12.55 -0.83
C LYS A 147 11.45 11.34 -1.13
N ALA A 148 10.92 10.12 -1.02
CA ALA A 148 11.62 8.89 -1.33
C ALA A 148 11.73 8.62 -2.85
N GLY A 149 11.01 9.38 -3.69
CA GLY A 149 11.11 9.31 -5.14
C GLY A 149 9.97 8.57 -5.84
N ILE A 150 8.78 8.51 -5.24
CA ILE A 150 7.55 8.17 -5.96
C ILE A 150 7.15 9.32 -6.89
N ASP A 151 6.74 9.00 -8.11
CA ASP A 151 6.35 9.97 -9.14
C ASP A 151 4.85 10.27 -9.16
N ILE A 152 4.00 9.32 -8.75
CA ILE A 152 2.53 9.47 -8.70
C ILE A 152 1.96 8.65 -7.54
N ILE A 153 0.97 9.22 -6.84
CA ILE A 153 0.20 8.48 -5.83
C ILE A 153 -1.19 8.13 -6.37
N ASP A 154 -1.58 6.85 -6.31
CA ASP A 154 -2.91 6.36 -6.65
C ASP A 154 -3.74 6.11 -5.38
N ILE A 155 -4.85 6.81 -5.20
CA ILE A 155 -5.64 6.76 -3.96
C ILE A 155 -6.76 5.73 -4.06
N SER A 156 -6.84 4.87 -3.06
CA SER A 156 -7.89 3.87 -2.91
C SER A 156 -8.22 3.60 -1.43
N GLY A 157 -9.05 2.59 -1.17
CA GLY A 157 -9.43 2.16 0.18
C GLY A 157 -8.33 1.38 0.92
N GLY A 158 -8.35 1.48 2.25
CA GLY A 158 -7.36 0.90 3.16
C GLY A 158 -7.56 -0.57 3.49
N PHE A 159 -7.33 -0.91 4.76
CA PHE A 159 -7.17 -2.27 5.27
C PHE A 159 -8.39 -3.17 5.06
N LEU A 160 -9.58 -2.57 5.07
CA LEU A 160 -10.85 -3.27 4.85
C LEU A 160 -11.24 -3.41 3.37
N GLY A 161 -10.39 -2.96 2.44
CA GLY A 161 -10.61 -3.09 1.02
C GLY A 161 -10.93 -1.77 0.32
N TYR A 162 -11.41 -1.89 -0.92
CA TYR A 162 -11.69 -0.77 -1.82
C TYR A 162 -13.11 -0.21 -1.67
N VAL A 163 -13.94 -0.80 -0.81
CA VAL A 163 -15.34 -0.38 -0.60
C VAL A 163 -15.37 0.65 0.52
N MET A 164 -15.81 1.86 0.18
CA MET A 164 -16.16 2.86 1.18
C MET A 164 -17.60 2.60 1.66
N PRO A 165 -17.83 2.44 2.98
CA PRO A 165 -19.18 2.24 3.49
C PRO A 165 -20.12 3.38 3.05
N ASN A 166 -21.29 3.01 2.52
CA ASN A 166 -22.33 3.94 2.06
C ASN A 166 -21.95 4.88 0.90
N ALA A 167 -20.83 4.65 0.22
CA ALA A 167 -20.49 5.41 -0.99
C ALA A 167 -21.49 5.10 -2.11
N THR A 168 -22.16 6.15 -2.57
CA THR A 168 -23.14 6.10 -3.67
C THR A 168 -22.79 7.05 -4.81
N GLU A 169 -21.95 8.05 -4.53
CA GLU A 169 -21.47 9.04 -5.49
C GLU A 169 -20.21 8.57 -6.20
N GLN A 170 -20.03 9.02 -7.45
CA GLN A 170 -18.77 8.85 -8.17
C GLN A 170 -17.63 9.67 -7.55
N GLY A 171 -16.40 9.21 -7.74
CA GLY A 171 -15.23 9.80 -7.13
C GLY A 171 -15.25 9.70 -5.60
N TYR A 172 -15.78 8.62 -5.02
CA TYR A 172 -16.01 8.58 -3.57
C TYR A 172 -14.74 8.75 -2.71
N PHE A 173 -13.53 8.51 -3.24
CA PHE A 173 -12.27 8.82 -2.54
C PHE A 173 -11.82 10.28 -2.67
N TYR A 174 -12.60 11.16 -3.31
CA TYR A 174 -12.27 12.56 -3.56
C TYR A 174 -11.81 13.31 -2.31
N PRO A 175 -12.49 13.22 -1.14
CA PRO A 175 -12.03 13.93 0.04
C PRO A 175 -10.62 13.52 0.49
N LEU A 176 -10.25 12.24 0.34
CA LEU A 176 -8.90 11.77 0.67
C LEU A 176 -7.88 12.25 -0.38
N THR A 177 -8.23 12.12 -1.66
CA THR A 177 -7.39 12.55 -2.78
C THR A 177 -7.10 14.05 -2.72
N GLU A 178 -8.12 14.87 -2.47
CA GLU A 178 -8.00 16.32 -2.39
C GLU A 178 -7.11 16.75 -1.21
N ALA A 179 -7.30 16.13 -0.04
CA ALA A 179 -6.50 16.41 1.15
C ALA A 179 -5.01 16.08 0.93
N ILE A 180 -4.71 14.93 0.31
CA ILE A 180 -3.33 14.55 -0.01
C ILE A 180 -2.75 15.44 -1.10
N LYS A 181 -3.53 15.78 -2.15
CA LYS A 181 -3.03 16.58 -3.28
C LYS A 181 -2.60 17.99 -2.86
N LYS A 182 -3.23 18.58 -1.84
CA LYS A 182 -2.84 19.88 -1.26
C LYS A 182 -1.44 19.86 -0.63
N GLU A 183 -0.93 18.67 -0.30
CA GLU A 183 0.25 18.47 0.54
C GLU A 183 1.45 17.88 -0.21
N VAL A 184 1.27 17.49 -1.48
CA VAL A 184 2.33 16.95 -2.36
C VAL A 184 2.36 17.65 -3.72
N SER A 185 3.54 17.74 -4.31
CA SER A 185 3.74 18.37 -5.62
C SER A 185 3.46 17.40 -6.79
N ILE A 186 3.71 16.11 -6.60
CA ILE A 186 3.47 15.06 -7.59
C ILE A 186 1.98 14.88 -7.96
N PRO A 187 1.66 14.33 -9.15
CA PRO A 187 0.30 13.96 -9.50
C PRO A 187 -0.33 12.97 -8.50
N VAL A 188 -1.64 13.09 -8.32
CA VAL A 188 -2.44 12.18 -7.49
C VAL A 188 -3.64 11.69 -8.29
N ILE A 189 -3.81 10.38 -8.39
CA ILE A 189 -4.92 9.75 -9.10
C ILE A 189 -6.10 9.57 -8.14
N LEU A 190 -7.28 10.02 -8.58
CA LEU A 190 -8.55 9.73 -7.93
C LEU A 190 -9.13 8.42 -8.48
N THR A 191 -9.55 7.53 -7.59
CA THR A 191 -10.38 6.36 -7.95
C THR A 191 -11.72 6.39 -7.23
N GLY A 192 -12.60 5.45 -7.60
CA GLY A 192 -13.85 5.18 -6.90
C GLY A 192 -15.07 5.53 -7.73
N GLY A 193 -15.61 4.55 -8.47
CA GLY A 193 -16.94 4.66 -9.07
C GLY A 193 -17.12 5.75 -10.14
N ILE A 194 -16.05 6.29 -10.72
CA ILE A 194 -16.16 7.25 -11.85
C ILE A 194 -16.70 6.50 -13.06
N VAL A 195 -17.89 6.88 -13.50
CA VAL A 195 -18.59 6.27 -14.65
C VAL A 195 -19.00 7.29 -15.71
N ASP A 196 -19.08 8.57 -15.33
CA ASP A 196 -19.37 9.65 -16.25
C ASP A 196 -18.07 10.34 -16.70
N ALA A 197 -18.03 10.77 -17.96
CA ALA A 197 -16.88 11.48 -18.52
C ALA A 197 -16.77 12.92 -18.00
N GLU A 198 -17.91 13.51 -17.63
CA GLU A 198 -18.02 14.82 -17.02
C GLU A 198 -18.40 14.62 -15.55
N THR A 199 -17.62 15.24 -14.67
CA THR A 199 -17.90 15.33 -13.24
C THR A 199 -17.92 16.81 -12.88
N ASP A 200 -19.01 17.28 -12.25
CA ASP A 200 -19.17 18.68 -11.81
C ASP A 200 -18.06 19.15 -10.85
#